data_AF-A0A1V5L127-F1
#
_entry.id   AF-A0A1V5L127-F1
#
_cell.length_a   1.000
_cell.length_b   1.000
_cell.length_c   1.000
_cell.angle_alpha   90.00
_cell.angle_beta   90.00
_cell.angle_gamma   90.00
#
_symmetry.space_group_name_H-M   'P 1'
#
loop_
_entity.id
_entity.type
_entity.pdbx_description
1 polymer ?
#
loop_
_entity_poly.entity_id
_entity_poly.type
_entity_poly.pdbx_seq_one_letter_code
_entity_poly.pdbx_strand_id
1 'polypeptide(L)'
;MCPHVVSKLQAEEADAAGTSIVPDPKKLNYCGYVCPENCPMKLAGESTDVEKKRNAYNEWRIKERYGLEFDPDQILCNGCKTDKAELGMTVSNCPVRKCVIDKELDCCIQCDDLATCDKALWKEFPPFREHVLKMQEQYRRSLS
;
A
#
# COMPACT_ATOMS: atom_id res chain seq x y z
N MET A 1 4.29 3.73 2.00
CA MET A 1 2.91 4.11 1.62
C MET A 1 2.96 5.48 0.96
N CYS A 2 1.98 5.85 0.15
CA CYS A 2 1.87 7.24 -0.33
C CYS A 2 1.57 8.18 0.85
N PRO A 3 2.29 9.31 1.03
CA PRO A 3 2.04 10.24 2.13
C PRO A 3 0.62 10.82 2.13
N HIS A 4 0.02 10.99 0.94
CA HIS A 4 -1.35 11.46 0.77
C HIS A 4 -2.41 10.49 1.32
N VAL A 5 -2.05 9.24 1.62
CA VAL A 5 -2.98 8.23 2.17
C VAL A 5 -3.46 8.64 3.56
N VAL A 6 -2.60 9.22 4.39
CA VAL A 6 -2.98 9.63 5.75
C VAL A 6 -4.05 10.73 5.71
N SER A 7 -3.89 11.69 4.80
CA SER A 7 -4.84 12.79 4.61
C SER A 7 -6.19 12.33 4.05
N LYS A 8 -6.21 11.30 3.19
CA LYS A 8 -7.46 10.78 2.62
C LYS A 8 -8.21 9.83 3.53
N LEU A 9 -7.52 9.01 4.32
CA LEU A 9 -8.18 8.11 5.28
C LEU A 9 -9.05 8.88 6.28
N GLN A 10 -8.61 10.08 6.69
CA GLN A 10 -9.40 10.95 7.57
C GLN A 10 -10.66 11.51 6.89
N ALA A 11 -10.65 11.69 5.57
CA ALA A 11 -11.80 12.15 4.80
C ALA A 11 -12.78 11.00 4.47
N GLU A 12 -12.26 9.81 4.14
CA GLU A 12 -13.06 8.63 3.79
C GLU A 12 -13.74 7.99 5.01
N GLU A 13 -13.14 8.08 6.22
CA GLU A 13 -13.81 7.63 7.46
C GLU A 13 -15.08 8.44 7.78
N ALA A 14 -15.20 9.69 7.29
CA ALA A 14 -16.41 10.50 7.45
C ALA A 14 -17.55 10.07 6.51
N ASP A 15 -17.23 9.54 5.32
CA ASP A 15 -18.20 9.13 4.30
C ASP A 15 -18.62 7.66 4.44
N ALA A 16 -17.76 6.81 5.01
CA ALA A 16 -18.00 5.37 5.16
C ALA A 16 -18.94 4.99 6.34
N ALA A 17 -19.40 5.96 7.13
CA ALA A 17 -20.27 5.75 8.29
C ALA A 17 -21.67 5.14 7.96
N GLY A 18 -21.93 4.71 6.72
CA GLY A 18 -23.23 4.19 6.28
C GLY A 18 -23.22 3.04 5.27
N THR A 19 -22.08 2.46 4.87
CA THR A 19 -22.09 1.38 3.85
C THR A 19 -21.33 0.14 4.31
N SER A 20 -22.09 -0.91 4.67
CA SER A 20 -21.58 -2.23 5.05
C SER A 20 -21.06 -2.99 3.82
N ILE A 21 -19.91 -2.60 3.28
CA ILE A 21 -19.22 -3.34 2.23
C ILE A 21 -18.27 -4.33 2.90
N VAL A 22 -18.50 -5.62 2.69
CA VAL A 22 -17.57 -6.68 3.10
C VAL A 22 -16.26 -6.52 2.30
N PRO A 23 -15.10 -6.36 2.95
CA PRO A 23 -13.83 -6.25 2.23
C PRO A 23 -13.49 -7.53 1.46
N ASP A 24 -13.12 -7.39 0.19
CA ASP A 24 -12.64 -8.50 -0.65
C ASP A 24 -11.10 -8.45 -0.72
N PRO A 25 -10.38 -9.37 -0.03
CA PRO A 25 -8.92 -9.42 -0.04
C PRO A 25 -8.28 -9.40 -1.43
N LYS A 26 -8.94 -9.98 -2.44
CA LYS A 26 -8.40 -10.07 -3.81
C LYS A 26 -8.38 -8.71 -4.51
N LYS A 27 -9.34 -7.84 -4.19
CA LYS A 27 -9.47 -6.50 -4.77
C LYS A 27 -8.64 -5.44 -4.07
N LEU A 28 -8.05 -5.76 -2.92
CA LEU A 28 -7.16 -4.89 -2.16
C LEU A 28 -5.69 -5.08 -2.58
N ASN A 29 -4.84 -4.09 -2.34
CA ASN A 29 -3.40 -4.33 -2.32
C ASN A 29 -3.03 -5.23 -1.12
N TYR A 30 -1.83 -5.83 -1.14
CA TYR A 30 -1.40 -6.75 -0.09
C TYR A 30 -1.46 -6.17 1.33
N CYS A 31 -1.32 -4.85 1.50
CA CYS A 31 -1.43 -4.19 2.81
C CYS A 31 -2.87 -3.80 3.21
N GLY A 32 -3.88 -4.00 2.37
CA GLY A 32 -5.26 -3.55 2.59
C GLY A 32 -5.60 -2.20 1.96
N TYR A 33 -4.65 -1.54 1.30
CA TYR A 33 -4.90 -0.24 0.65
C TYR A 33 -5.54 -0.40 -0.74
N VAL A 34 -6.33 0.59 -1.17
CA VAL A 34 -6.81 0.75 -2.55
C VAL A 34 -6.12 1.95 -3.17
N CYS A 35 -5.43 1.76 -4.30
CA CYS A 35 -4.76 2.86 -4.97
C CYS A 35 -5.79 3.88 -5.51
N PRO A 36 -5.52 5.19 -5.40
CA PRO A 36 -6.35 6.19 -6.04
C PRO A 36 -6.08 6.17 -7.54
N GLU A 37 -7.08 6.54 -8.35
CA GLU A 37 -6.93 6.63 -9.81
C GLU A 37 -5.76 7.54 -10.21
N ASN A 38 -5.67 8.71 -9.57
CA ASN A 38 -4.63 9.73 -9.82
C ASN A 38 -3.41 9.54 -8.91
N CYS A 39 -2.84 8.34 -8.87
CA CYS A 39 -1.66 8.05 -8.04
C CYS A 39 -0.38 8.70 -8.64
N PRO A 40 0.30 9.62 -7.91
CA PRO A 40 1.49 10.31 -8.42
C PRO A 40 2.63 9.37 -8.82
N MET A 41 2.86 8.28 -8.08
CA MET A 41 3.90 7.29 -8.41
C MET A 41 3.62 6.56 -9.74
N LYS A 42 2.34 6.28 -10.04
CA LYS A 42 1.97 5.67 -11.33
C LYS A 42 2.20 6.65 -12.46
N LEU A 43 1.71 7.89 -12.30
CA LEU A 43 1.89 8.97 -13.29
C LEU A 43 3.38 9.27 -13.55
N ALA A 44 4.21 9.24 -12.51
CA ALA A 44 5.65 9.41 -12.64
C ALA A 44 6.31 8.25 -13.39
N GLY A 45 5.88 7.00 -13.11
CA GLY A 45 6.39 5.82 -13.80
C GLY A 45 6.06 5.74 -15.29
N GLU A 46 4.95 6.34 -15.70
CA GLU A 46 4.53 6.46 -17.10
C GLU A 46 5.17 7.65 -17.82
N SER A 47 5.84 8.55 -17.09
CA SER A 47 6.45 9.75 -17.64
C SER A 47 7.90 9.54 -18.03
N THR A 48 8.37 10.24 -19.07
CA THR A 48 9.81 10.38 -19.38
C THR A 48 10.46 11.55 -18.65
N ASP A 49 9.68 12.33 -17.90
CA ASP A 49 10.14 13.49 -17.14
C ASP A 49 10.86 13.06 -15.85
N VAL A 50 12.19 13.24 -15.85
CA VAL A 50 13.07 12.87 -14.73
C VAL A 50 12.73 13.65 -13.46
N GLU A 51 12.28 14.90 -13.57
CA GLU A 51 11.94 15.71 -12.39
C GLU A 51 10.64 15.23 -11.75
N LYS A 52 9.65 14.80 -12.55
CA LYS A 52 8.45 14.12 -12.01
C LYS A 52 8.82 12.84 -11.27
N LYS A 53 9.74 12.05 -11.82
CA LYS A 53 10.25 10.84 -11.16
C LYS A 53 10.99 11.15 -9.87
N ARG A 54 11.81 12.20 -9.85
CA ARG A 54 12.52 12.67 -8.66
C ARG A 54 11.56 13.13 -7.57
N ASN A 55 10.51 13.86 -7.95
CA ASN A 55 9.46 14.27 -7.01
C ASN A 55 8.75 13.07 -6.39
N ALA A 56 8.38 12.07 -7.19
CA ALA A 56 7.77 10.84 -6.68
C ALA A 56 8.73 10.06 -5.75
N TYR A 57 10.02 9.99 -6.08
CA TYR A 57 11.04 9.36 -5.23
C TYR A 57 11.15 10.04 -3.85
N ASN A 58 11.19 11.36 -3.83
CA ASN A 58 11.27 12.17 -2.61
C ASN A 58 9.99 12.04 -1.78
N GLU A 59 8.84 12.17 -2.43
CA GLU A 59 7.53 12.07 -1.77
C GLU A 59 7.35 10.68 -1.12
N TRP A 60 7.74 9.60 -1.79
CA TRP A 60 7.68 8.26 -1.21
C TRP A 60 8.78 7.96 -0.19
N ARG A 61 9.69 8.91 0.05
CA ARG A 61 10.81 8.78 0.99
C ARG A 61 11.61 7.50 0.75
N ILE A 62 11.91 7.21 -0.51
CA ILE A 62 12.49 5.93 -0.94
C ILE A 62 13.86 5.70 -0.27
N LYS A 63 14.68 6.76 -0.16
CA LYS A 63 15.96 6.71 0.52
C LYS A 63 15.82 6.35 2.00
N GLU A 64 14.93 7.04 2.70
CA GLU A 64 14.75 6.85 4.13
C GLU A 64 14.11 5.50 4.46
N ARG A 65 13.20 5.01 3.60
CA ARG A 65 12.44 3.78 3.84
C ARG A 65 13.17 2.52 3.40
N TYR A 66 14.01 2.62 2.38
CA TYR A 66 14.63 1.45 1.76
C TYR A 66 16.16 1.57 1.59
N GLY A 67 16.76 2.73 1.88
CA GLY A 67 18.20 2.95 1.71
C GLY A 67 18.66 2.98 0.24
N LEU A 68 17.73 3.20 -0.70
CA LEU A 68 18.00 3.17 -2.14
C LEU A 68 18.28 4.59 -2.65
N GLU A 69 19.26 4.72 -3.54
CA GLU A 69 19.52 5.99 -4.22
C GLU A 69 18.55 6.21 -5.39
N PHE A 70 18.47 7.46 -5.85
CA PHE A 70 17.59 7.82 -6.95
C PHE A 70 18.08 7.21 -8.27
N ASP A 71 17.25 6.36 -8.86
CA ASP A 71 17.40 5.86 -10.23
C ASP A 71 16.07 6.05 -10.97
N PRO A 72 16.02 6.91 -12.00
CA PRO A 72 14.78 7.21 -12.73
C PRO A 72 14.20 5.99 -13.46
N ASP A 73 15.01 5.01 -13.85
CA ASP A 73 14.53 3.83 -14.58
C ASP A 73 13.82 2.84 -13.63
N GLN A 74 14.08 2.96 -12.33
CA GLN A 74 13.44 2.16 -11.29
C GLN A 74 12.26 2.87 -10.61
N ILE A 75 11.99 4.13 -10.99
CA ILE A 75 10.73 4.83 -10.67
C ILE A 75 9.65 4.38 -11.66
N LEU A 76 9.04 3.24 -11.34
CA LEU A 76 7.91 2.68 -12.09
C LEU A 76 6.91 2.04 -11.14
N CYS A 77 5.64 1.98 -11.53
CA CYS A 77 4.59 1.33 -10.74
C CYS A 77 3.54 0.68 -11.63
N ASN A 78 3.54 -0.64 -11.65
CA ASN A 78 2.57 -1.46 -12.38
C ASN A 78 1.44 -2.01 -11.49
N GLY A 79 1.34 -1.52 -10.24
CA GLY A 79 0.42 -2.02 -9.23
C GLY A 79 1.06 -3.06 -8.30
N CYS A 80 0.50 -3.19 -7.09
CA CYS A 80 1.09 -4.01 -6.02
C CYS A 80 1.05 -5.52 -6.32
N LYS A 81 -0.05 -5.96 -6.95
CA LYS A 81 -0.34 -7.33 -7.36
C LYS A 81 -0.01 -7.61 -8.83
N THR A 82 0.87 -6.81 -9.43
CA THR A 82 1.30 -7.02 -10.82
C THR A 82 2.02 -8.36 -10.98
N ASP A 83 1.82 -8.99 -12.13
CA ASP A 83 2.50 -10.17 -12.65
C ASP A 83 3.74 -9.84 -13.50
N LYS A 84 3.99 -8.55 -13.76
CA LYS A 84 5.15 -8.11 -14.54
C LYS A 84 6.45 -8.42 -13.80
N ALA A 85 7.44 -8.87 -14.58
CA ALA A 85 8.78 -9.16 -14.08
C ALA A 85 9.49 -7.90 -13.54
N GLU A 86 9.28 -6.77 -14.20
CA GLU A 86 9.86 -5.48 -13.80
C GLU A 86 9.04 -4.84 -12.67
N LEU A 87 9.66 -4.77 -11.49
CA LEU A 87 9.10 -4.14 -10.30
C LEU A 87 9.89 -2.88 -9.97
N GLY A 88 9.19 -1.76 -9.81
CA GLY A 88 9.82 -0.52 -9.35
C GLY A 88 10.23 -0.60 -7.88
N MET A 89 11.14 0.29 -7.48
CA MET A 89 11.82 0.23 -6.17
C MET A 89 10.86 0.04 -4.99
N THR A 90 9.73 0.75 -5.01
CA THR A 90 8.78 0.72 -3.89
C THR A 90 8.06 -0.62 -3.75
N VAL A 91 7.81 -1.32 -4.86
CA VAL A 91 7.11 -2.61 -4.89
C VAL A 91 8.09 -3.75 -4.63
N SER A 92 9.26 -3.72 -5.25
CA SER A 92 10.31 -4.74 -5.07
C SER A 92 10.83 -4.79 -3.64
N ASN A 93 10.90 -3.65 -2.94
CA ASN A 93 11.45 -3.55 -1.59
C ASN A 93 10.38 -3.49 -0.47
N CYS A 94 9.10 -3.73 -0.77
CA CYS A 94 8.05 -3.68 0.23
C CYS A 94 8.04 -4.95 1.12
N PRO A 95 8.37 -4.86 2.42
CA PRO A 95 8.43 -6.04 3.31
C PRO A 95 7.05 -6.62 3.61
N VAL A 96 5.98 -5.81 3.50
CA VAL A 96 4.60 -6.27 3.66
C VAL A 96 4.17 -7.11 2.45
N ARG A 97 4.47 -6.65 1.23
CA ARG A 97 4.21 -7.40 0.00
C ARG A 97 4.89 -8.77 0.06
N LYS A 98 6.20 -8.79 0.34
CA LYS A 98 6.96 -10.03 0.45
C LYS A 98 6.32 -10.99 1.46
N CYS A 99 5.98 -10.50 2.65
CA CYS A 99 5.39 -11.34 3.69
C CYS A 99 4.03 -11.93 3.31
N VAL A 100 3.18 -11.18 2.62
CA VAL A 100 1.84 -11.66 2.21
C VAL A 100 1.97 -12.71 1.11
N ILE A 101 2.89 -12.52 0.16
CA ILE A 101 3.23 -13.52 -0.87
C ILE A 101 3.79 -14.79 -0.22
N ASP A 102 4.77 -14.66 0.68
CA ASP A 102 5.41 -15.80 1.36
C ASP A 102 4.41 -16.61 2.22
N LYS A 103 3.36 -15.95 2.74
CA LYS A 103 2.27 -16.59 3.49
C LYS A 103 1.11 -17.08 2.62
N GLU A 104 1.21 -16.93 1.30
CA GLU A 104 0.16 -17.30 0.33
C GLU A 104 -1.21 -16.65 0.63
N LEU A 105 -1.18 -15.40 1.12
CA LEU A 105 -2.38 -14.61 1.40
C LEU A 105 -2.65 -13.62 0.26
N ASP A 106 -3.92 -13.22 0.07
CA ASP A 106 -4.29 -12.16 -0.86
C ASP A 106 -4.09 -10.76 -0.24
N CYS A 107 -4.22 -10.64 1.09
CA CYS A 107 -4.14 -9.39 1.82
C CYS A 107 -3.82 -9.59 3.31
N CYS A 108 -3.18 -8.61 3.95
CA CYS A 108 -2.92 -8.58 5.38
C CYS A 108 -4.17 -8.79 6.25
N ILE A 109 -5.37 -8.44 5.79
CA ILE A 109 -6.60 -8.65 6.56
C ILE A 109 -6.92 -10.14 6.79
N GLN A 110 -6.33 -11.05 6.02
CA GLN A 110 -6.43 -12.50 6.24
C GLN A 110 -5.42 -13.03 7.25
N CYS A 111 -4.42 -12.23 7.65
CA CYS A 111 -3.33 -12.68 8.51
C CYS A 111 -3.75 -12.64 9.99
N ASP A 112 -3.63 -13.78 10.68
CA ASP A 112 -4.00 -13.85 12.09
C ASP A 112 -3.11 -13.01 13.01
N ASP A 113 -1.85 -12.84 12.63
CA ASP A 113 -0.87 -12.04 13.37
C ASP A 113 -1.00 -10.52 13.13
N LEU A 114 -1.98 -10.04 12.36
CA LEU A 114 -2.02 -8.62 11.96
C LEU A 114 -2.04 -7.67 13.19
N ALA A 115 -2.76 -8.05 14.24
CA ALA A 115 -2.87 -7.27 15.48
C ALA A 115 -1.51 -7.07 16.18
N THR A 116 -0.61 -8.07 16.11
CA THR A 116 0.71 -8.05 16.74
C THR A 116 1.86 -7.78 15.76
N CYS A 117 1.55 -7.60 14.46
CA CYS A 117 2.55 -7.37 13.42
C CYS A 117 3.33 -6.07 13.63
N ASP A 118 4.66 -6.15 13.51
CA ASP A 118 5.59 -5.09 13.87
C ASP A 118 6.34 -4.46 12.69
N LYS A 119 5.95 -4.82 11.46
CA LYS A 119 6.55 -4.30 10.22
C LYS A 119 6.51 -2.78 10.19
N ALA A 120 7.57 -2.18 9.65
CA ALA A 120 7.78 -0.72 9.63
C ALA A 120 6.56 0.07 9.11
N LEU A 121 5.82 -0.47 8.12
CA LEU A 121 4.60 0.13 7.60
C LEU A 121 3.61 0.54 8.70
N TRP A 122 3.40 -0.32 9.70
CA TRP A 122 2.41 -0.12 10.75
C TRP A 122 2.86 0.91 11.80
N LYS A 123 4.17 1.08 11.95
CA LYS A 123 4.79 2.09 12.83
C LYS A 123 4.85 3.46 12.14
N GLU A 124 5.13 3.47 10.84
CA GLU A 124 5.19 4.68 10.01
C GLU A 124 3.81 5.29 9.76
N PHE A 125 2.77 4.46 9.66
CA PHE A 125 1.41 4.88 9.35
C PHE A 125 0.37 4.31 10.35
N PRO A 126 0.37 4.74 11.63
CA PRO A 126 -0.55 4.22 12.64
C PRO A 126 -2.04 4.34 12.29
N PRO A 127 -2.54 5.47 11.73
CA PRO A 127 -3.95 5.56 11.33
C PRO A 127 -4.32 4.56 10.24
N PHE A 128 -3.40 4.26 9.32
CA PHE A 128 -3.64 3.23 8.30
C PHE A 128 -3.71 1.84 8.94
N ARG A 129 -2.85 1.55 9.92
CA ARG A 129 -2.91 0.28 10.67
C ARG A 129 -4.28 0.11 11.33
N GLU A 130 -4.78 1.15 12.01
CA GLU A 130 -6.09 1.14 12.65
C GLU A 130 -7.21 0.86 11.64
N HIS A 131 -7.16 1.53 10.48
CA HIS A 131 -8.12 1.28 9.40
C HIS A 131 -8.08 -0.18 8.90
N VAL A 132 -6.89 -0.76 8.68
CA VAL A 132 -6.75 -2.15 8.23
C VAL A 132 -7.20 -3.14 9.31
N LEU A 133 -7.03 -2.83 10.60
CA LEU A 133 -7.55 -3.65 11.70
C LEU A 133 -9.09 -3.66 11.74
N LYS A 134 -9.73 -2.49 11.58
CA LYS A 134 -11.19 -2.40 11.43
C LYS A 134 -11.68 -3.20 10.22
N MET A 135 -10.96 -3.10 9.09
CA MET A 135 -11.25 -3.86 7.87
C MET A 135 -11.13 -5.37 8.09
N GLN A 136 -10.13 -5.84 8.85
CA GLN A 136 -9.99 -7.24 9.22
C GLN A 136 -11.16 -7.73 10.08
N GLU A 137 -11.63 -6.92 11.03
CA GLU A 137 -12.81 -7.28 11.85
C GLU A 137 -14.05 -7.49 10.97
N GLN A 138 -14.31 -6.56 10.04
CA GLN A 138 -15.42 -6.67 9.08
C GLN A 138 -15.30 -7.91 8.20
N TYR A 139 -14.09 -8.19 7.69
CA TYR A 139 -13.81 -9.40 6.91
C TYR A 139 -14.05 -10.68 7.72
N ARG A 140 -13.58 -10.75 8.97
CA ARG A 140 -13.77 -11.94 9.81
C ARG A 140 -15.24 -12.19 10.16
N ARG A 141 -16.00 -11.13 10.41
CA ARG A 141 -17.44 -11.20 10.67
C ARG A 141 -18.26 -11.72 9.48
N SER A 142 -17.76 -11.62 8.25
CA SER A 142 -18.45 -12.15 7.08
C SER A 142 -18.17 -13.63 6.82
N LEU A 143 -17.20 -14.22 7.54
CA LEU A 143 -16.84 -15.64 7.46
C LEU A 143 -17.55 -16.51 8.52
N SER A 144 -18.13 -15.88 9.54
CA SER A 144 -18.90 -16.51 10.64
C SER A 144 -20.37 -16.64 10.30
#